data_AF-A0A7C6JQT9-F1
#
_entry.id   AF-A0A7C6JQT9-F1
#
_cell.length_a   1.000
_cell.length_b   1.000
_cell.length_c   1.000
_cell.angle_alpha   90.00
_cell.angle_beta   90.00
_cell.angle_gamma   90.00
#
_symmetry.space_group_name_H-M   'P 1'
#
loop_
_entity.id
_entity.type
_entity.pdbx_description
1 polymer ?
#
loop_
_entity_poly.entity_id
_entity_poly.type
_entity_poly.pdbx_seq_one_letter_code
_entity_poly.pdbx_strand_id
1 'polypeptide(L)'
;SEEKAFVKYFSHQIDEIKKQYEEIYLVRNERIADLALYSFDTGERFEPDYLLFLRKKHADGYEQEQIYIEPKGSHLLEKDAWKEAFLLRIEQEGIPCKKYADDNQYRVIGLPFFNEEHRLAEFEEAMEIFIAK
;
A
#
# COMPACT_ATOMS: atom_id res chain seq x y z
N SER A 1 -19.09 -0.98 -4.81
CA SER A 1 -18.19 -0.08 -4.07
C SER A 1 -16.78 -0.43 -4.47
N GLU A 2 -15.91 0.56 -4.60
CA GLU A 2 -14.52 0.37 -5.00
C GLU A 2 -13.78 -0.61 -4.07
N GLU A 3 -14.05 -0.57 -2.77
CA GLU A 3 -13.49 -1.54 -1.82
C GLU A 3 -13.79 -3.01 -2.21
N LYS A 4 -15.03 -3.32 -2.64
CA LYS A 4 -15.39 -4.68 -3.06
C LYS A 4 -14.71 -5.06 -4.36
N ALA A 5 -14.58 -4.12 -5.29
CA ALA A 5 -13.86 -4.33 -6.54
C ALA A 5 -12.37 -4.59 -6.27
N PHE A 6 -11.75 -3.81 -5.38
CA PHE A 6 -10.38 -4.01 -4.93
C PHE A 6 -10.17 -5.39 -4.28
N VAL A 7 -11.02 -5.80 -3.33
CA VAL A 7 -10.87 -7.12 -2.69
C VAL A 7 -11.01 -8.25 -3.71
N LYS A 8 -11.92 -8.12 -4.69
CA LYS A 8 -12.05 -9.07 -5.78
C LYS A 8 -10.79 -9.09 -6.66
N TYR A 9 -10.29 -7.94 -7.08
CA TYR A 9 -9.04 -7.81 -7.82
C TYR A 9 -7.88 -8.49 -7.07
N PHE A 10 -7.69 -8.14 -5.79
CA PHE A 10 -6.61 -8.67 -4.96
C PHE A 10 -6.69 -10.19 -4.80
N SER A 11 -7.90 -10.76 -4.71
CA SER A 11 -8.11 -12.21 -4.65
C SER A 11 -7.58 -12.95 -5.88
N HIS A 12 -7.48 -12.28 -7.04
CA HIS A 12 -6.88 -12.85 -8.25
C HIS A 12 -5.35 -12.71 -8.28
N GLN A 13 -4.79 -11.72 -7.59
CA GLN A 13 -3.35 -11.46 -7.53
C GLN A 13 -2.63 -12.29 -6.45
N ILE A 14 -3.37 -12.77 -5.44
CA ILE A 14 -2.77 -13.38 -4.25
C ILE A 14 -1.91 -14.61 -4.55
N ASP A 15 -2.25 -15.40 -5.58
CA ASP A 15 -1.49 -16.59 -5.93
C ASP A 15 -0.11 -16.26 -6.53
N GLU A 16 0.03 -15.10 -7.18
CA GLU A 16 1.34 -14.61 -7.65
C GLU A 16 2.18 -14.11 -6.47
N ILE A 17 1.58 -13.33 -5.59
CA ILE A 17 2.25 -12.77 -4.40
C ILE A 17 2.78 -13.90 -3.49
N LYS A 18 2.01 -14.99 -3.33
CA LYS A 18 2.42 -16.19 -2.56
C LYS A 18 3.65 -16.90 -3.08
N LYS A 19 4.06 -16.68 -4.34
CA LYS A 19 5.29 -17.28 -4.87
C LYS A 19 6.54 -16.63 -4.29
N GLN A 20 6.42 -15.40 -3.78
CA GLN A 20 7.54 -14.61 -3.30
C GLN A 20 7.48 -14.33 -1.79
N TYR A 21 6.27 -14.26 -1.22
CA TYR A 21 6.04 -13.93 0.17
C TYR A 21 5.43 -15.11 0.95
N GLU A 22 5.94 -15.34 2.16
CA GLU A 22 5.49 -16.42 3.05
C GLU A 22 4.30 -16.01 3.90
N GLU A 23 4.27 -14.75 4.35
CA GLU A 23 3.18 -14.19 5.15
C GLU A 23 2.55 -13.02 4.40
N ILE A 24 1.23 -13.04 4.27
CA ILE A 24 0.44 -12.05 3.52
C ILE A 24 -0.79 -11.70 4.36
N TYR A 25 -0.90 -10.42 4.73
CA TYR A 25 -2.04 -9.90 5.48
C TYR A 25 -2.61 -8.67 4.80
N LEU A 26 -3.84 -8.79 4.28
CA LEU A 26 -4.62 -7.63 3.85
C LEU A 26 -5.52 -7.19 5.02
N VAL A 27 -5.25 -6.02 5.58
CA VAL A 27 -5.97 -5.45 6.71
C VAL A 27 -6.82 -4.29 6.20
N ARG A 28 -8.12 -4.34 6.46
CA ARG A 28 -9.00 -3.18 6.25
C ARG A 28 -8.87 -2.24 7.45
N ASN A 29 -8.61 -0.96 7.19
CA ASN A 29 -8.50 0.07 8.21
C ASN A 29 -9.86 0.73 8.45
N GLU A 30 -10.56 0.31 9.50
CA GLU A 30 -11.83 0.92 9.90
C GLU A 30 -11.61 2.23 10.70
N ARG A 31 -10.76 3.12 10.18
CA ARG A 31 -10.41 4.43 10.77
C ARG A 31 -9.72 4.32 12.13
N ILE A 32 -8.83 3.34 12.26
CA ILE A 32 -8.00 3.16 13.46
C ILE A 32 -7.02 4.33 13.51
N ALA A 33 -7.14 5.18 14.53
CA ALA A 33 -6.37 6.42 14.62
C ALA A 33 -4.84 6.20 14.61
N ASP A 34 -4.38 5.08 15.15
CA ASP A 34 -2.96 4.72 15.18
C ASP A 34 -2.39 4.33 13.80
N LEU A 35 -3.26 4.08 12.81
CA LEU A 35 -2.88 3.79 11.42
C LEU A 35 -3.02 5.01 10.51
N ALA A 36 -3.35 6.18 11.06
CA ALA A 36 -3.44 7.42 10.31
C ALA A 36 -2.05 7.89 9.86
N LEU A 37 -1.99 8.37 8.63
CA LEU A 37 -0.84 9.00 8.02
C LEU A 37 -0.98 10.52 8.06
N TYR A 38 0.15 11.20 8.07
CA TYR A 38 0.21 12.65 8.06
C TYR A 38 1.12 13.07 6.90
N SER A 39 0.60 13.88 5.98
CA SER A 39 1.35 14.34 4.82
C SER A 39 2.63 15.08 5.24
N PHE A 40 3.71 14.92 4.48
CA PHE A 40 5.01 15.53 4.82
C PHE A 40 4.99 17.06 4.86
N ASP A 41 4.20 17.70 4.00
CA ASP A 41 4.25 19.16 3.83
C ASP A 41 3.32 19.90 4.81
N THR A 42 2.07 19.44 4.95
CA THR A 42 1.00 20.16 5.66
C THR A 42 0.57 19.49 6.96
N GLY A 43 0.99 18.24 7.20
CA GLY A 43 0.48 17.42 8.29
C GLY A 43 -1.01 17.04 8.14
N GLU A 44 -1.58 17.10 6.93
CA GLU A 44 -2.96 16.66 6.69
C GLU A 44 -3.12 15.17 7.00
N ARG A 45 -4.18 14.86 7.76
CA ARG A 45 -4.50 13.49 8.19
C ARG A 45 -5.14 12.71 7.05
N PHE A 46 -4.59 11.53 6.80
CA PHE A 46 -5.08 10.58 5.81
C PHE A 46 -5.17 9.19 6.43
N GLU A 47 -6.28 8.49 6.20
CA GLU A 47 -6.55 7.14 6.70
C GLU A 47 -6.74 6.23 5.48
N PRO A 48 -5.70 5.53 5.01
CA PRO A 48 -5.84 4.59 3.89
C PRO A 48 -6.81 3.47 4.24
N ASP A 49 -7.71 3.11 3.31
CA ASP A 49 -8.71 2.05 3.53
C ASP A 49 -8.10 0.66 3.78
N TYR A 50 -6.93 0.36 3.18
CA TYR A 50 -6.28 -0.94 3.32
C TYR A 50 -4.77 -0.81 3.56
N LEU A 51 -4.27 -1.73 4.38
CA LEU A 51 -2.84 -1.98 4.59
C LEU A 51 -2.55 -3.42 4.18
N LEU A 52 -1.59 -3.60 3.28
CA LEU A 52 -1.09 -4.91 2.90
C LEU A 52 0.30 -5.11 3.51
N PHE A 53 0.42 -6.13 4.36
CA PHE A 53 1.68 -6.56 4.93
C PHE A 53 2.16 -7.82 4.23
N LEU A 54 3.38 -7.77 3.72
CA LEU A 54 4.05 -8.87 3.04
C LEU A 54 5.36 -9.17 3.73
N ARG A 55 5.64 -10.44 3.97
CA ARG A 55 6.89 -10.87 4.60
C ARG A 55 7.52 -12.05 3.88
N LYS A 56 8.81 -11.94 3.61
CA LYS A 56 9.65 -13.05 3.13
C LYS A 56 10.83 -13.25 4.08
N LYS A 57 11.21 -14.50 4.32
CA LYS A 57 12.37 -14.80 5.18
C LYS A 57 13.66 -14.67 4.40
N HIS A 58 14.68 -14.20 5.10
CA HIS A 58 16.07 -14.21 4.67
C HIS A 58 16.89 -15.07 5.64
N ALA A 59 18.12 -15.44 5.26
CA ALA A 59 18.98 -16.28 6.08
C ALA A 59 19.20 -15.70 7.49
N ASP A 60 19.30 -14.37 7.61
CA ASP A 60 19.63 -13.67 8.84
C ASP A 60 18.47 -12.81 9.38
N GLY A 61 17.25 -12.93 8.83
CA GLY A 61 16.12 -12.10 9.26
C GLY A 61 14.89 -12.19 8.36
N TYR A 62 14.15 -11.10 8.25
CA TYR A 62 13.04 -11.00 7.32
C TYR A 62 13.02 -9.65 6.61
N GLU A 63 12.45 -9.66 5.42
CA GLU A 63 12.05 -8.44 4.72
C GLU A 63 10.55 -8.30 4.86
N GLN A 64 10.11 -7.13 5.31
CA GLN A 64 8.72 -6.77 5.48
C GLN A 64 8.39 -5.54 4.66
N GLU A 65 7.38 -5.68 3.82
CA GLU A 65 6.83 -4.60 3.03
C GLU A 65 5.43 -4.26 3.52
N GLN A 66 5.19 -2.98 3.72
CA GLN A 66 3.92 -2.42 4.13
C GLN A 66 3.41 -1.49 3.04
N ILE A 67 2.28 -1.83 2.46
CA ILE A 67 1.72 -1.13 1.30
C ILE A 67 0.39 -0.50 1.71
N TYR A 68 0.25 0.79 1.44
CA TYR A 68 -0.98 1.54 1.64
C TYR A 68 -1.79 1.60 0.35
N ILE A 69 -3.09 1.31 0.47
CA ILE A 69 -4.01 1.18 -0.66
C ILE A 69 -5.30 1.92 -0.35
N GLU A 70 -5.77 2.72 -1.31
CA GLU A 70 -7.00 3.52 -1.21
C GLU A 70 -7.87 3.30 -2.45
N PRO A 71 -8.92 2.47 -2.36
CA PRO A 71 -9.96 2.40 -3.37
C PRO A 71 -10.78 3.68 -3.41
N LYS A 72 -11.02 4.24 -4.60
CA LYS A 72 -11.58 5.59 -4.74
C LYS A 72 -12.64 5.71 -5.81
N GLY A 73 -13.80 6.23 -5.46
CA GLY A 73 -14.88 6.46 -6.42
C GLY A 73 -14.52 7.58 -7.40
N SER A 74 -14.94 7.46 -8.65
CA SER A 74 -14.58 8.36 -9.77
C SER A 74 -14.78 9.85 -9.45
N HIS A 75 -15.89 10.18 -8.78
CA HIS A 75 -16.24 11.55 -8.37
C HIS A 75 -15.34 12.15 -7.27
N LEU A 76 -14.50 11.35 -6.61
CA LEU A 76 -13.57 11.79 -5.56
C LEU A 76 -12.12 11.89 -6.04
N LEU A 77 -11.79 11.38 -7.23
CA LEU A 77 -10.41 11.33 -7.73
C LEU A 77 -9.75 12.71 -7.74
N GLU A 78 -10.43 13.72 -8.31
CA GLU A 78 -9.90 15.09 -8.34
C GLU A 78 -9.82 15.73 -6.96
N LYS A 79 -10.88 15.57 -6.16
CA LYS A 79 -10.97 16.18 -4.82
C LYS A 79 -9.87 15.64 -3.89
N ASP A 80 -9.58 14.35 -3.99
CA ASP A 80 -8.64 13.65 -3.12
C ASP A 80 -7.26 13.40 -3.79
N ALA A 81 -6.98 14.03 -4.93
CA ALA A 81 -5.73 13.86 -5.68
C ALA A 81 -4.46 14.09 -4.83
N TRP A 82 -4.54 14.96 -3.81
CA TRP A 82 -3.44 15.20 -2.88
C TRP A 82 -3.07 13.94 -2.07
N LYS A 83 -4.01 13.04 -1.77
CA LYS A 83 -3.74 11.78 -1.04
C LYS A 83 -3.00 10.79 -1.93
N GLU A 84 -3.35 10.69 -3.20
CA GLU A 84 -2.62 9.88 -4.18
C GLU A 84 -1.18 10.40 -4.34
N ALA A 85 -1.03 11.72 -4.51
CA ALA A 85 0.29 12.35 -4.56
C ALA A 85 1.12 12.06 -3.30
N PHE A 86 0.48 12.06 -2.13
CA PHE A 86 1.14 11.69 -0.88
C PHE A 86 1.52 10.21 -0.83
N LEU A 87 0.63 9.28 -1.21
CA LEU A 87 0.92 7.85 -1.27
C LEU A 87 2.17 7.55 -2.11
N LEU A 88 2.25 8.13 -3.31
CA LEU A 88 3.38 7.91 -4.22
C LEU A 88 4.70 8.48 -3.67
N ARG A 89 4.64 9.52 -2.84
CA ARG A 89 5.82 10.08 -2.15
C ARG A 89 6.30 9.20 -1.00
N ILE A 90 5.46 8.35 -0.41
CA ILE A 90 5.88 7.48 0.70
C ILE A 90 7.01 6.54 0.29
N GLU A 91 6.95 5.92 -0.90
CA GLU A 91 8.03 5.04 -1.36
C GLU A 91 9.33 5.81 -1.62
N GLN A 92 9.22 7.05 -2.11
CA GLN A 92 10.38 7.86 -2.52
C GLN A 92 11.07 8.57 -1.35
N GLU A 93 10.30 9.05 -0.38
CA GLU A 93 10.76 9.93 0.70
C GLU A 93 10.66 9.28 2.09
N GLY A 94 9.87 8.21 2.23
CA GLY A 94 9.67 7.50 3.48
C GLY A 94 10.90 6.70 3.88
N ILE A 95 11.76 7.27 4.72
CA ILE A 95 12.90 6.55 5.31
C ILE A 95 12.42 5.79 6.56
N PRO A 96 12.42 4.44 6.56
CA PRO A 96 12.03 3.67 7.75
C PRO A 96 13.02 3.93 8.88
N CYS A 97 12.52 4.41 10.01
CA CYS A 97 13.34 4.60 11.21
C CYS A 97 13.41 3.29 12.01
N LYS A 98 14.55 2.60 11.96
CA LYS A 98 14.83 1.48 12.86
C LYS A 98 15.11 2.01 14.28
N LYS A 99 14.22 1.72 15.24
CA LYS A 99 14.44 2.03 16.66
C LYS A 99 15.33 1.01 17.38
N TYR A 100 15.43 -0.21 16.84
CA TYR A 100 16.23 -1.30 17.39
C TYR A 100 17.21 -1.78 16.33
N ALA A 101 18.42 -2.18 16.74
CA ALA A 101 19.38 -2.82 15.85
C ALA A 101 18.85 -4.21 15.48
N ASP A 102 18.29 -4.32 14.29
CA ASP A 102 17.91 -5.58 13.67
C ASP A 102 18.47 -5.66 12.25
N ASP A 103 18.53 -6.89 11.73
CA ASP A 103 18.94 -7.17 10.35
C ASP A 103 17.72 -7.16 9.39
N ASN A 104 16.56 -6.69 9.86
CA ASN A 104 15.33 -6.70 9.08
C ASN A 104 15.32 -5.57 8.04
N GLN A 105 14.76 -5.81 6.87
CA GLN A 105 14.54 -4.77 5.89
C GLN A 105 13.08 -4.37 5.90
N TYR A 106 12.80 -3.10 6.17
CA TYR A 106 11.45 -2.55 6.16
C TYR A 106 11.29 -1.67 4.93
N ARG A 107 10.18 -1.85 4.22
CA ARG A 107 9.80 -0.97 3.12
C ARG A 107 8.37 -0.50 3.30
N VAL A 108 8.14 0.77 3.05
CA VAL A 108 6.83 1.38 3.10
C VAL A 108 6.51 1.93 1.71
N ILE A 109 5.37 1.56 1.17
CA ILE A 109 4.99 1.83 -0.22
C ILE A 109 3.57 2.38 -0.22
N GLY A 110 3.29 3.35 -1.10
CA GLY A 110 1.93 3.75 -1.44
C GLY A 110 1.66 3.45 -2.91
N LEU A 111 0.51 2.85 -3.19
CA LEU A 111 0.06 2.63 -4.56
C LEU A 111 -0.77 3.82 -5.07
N PRO A 112 -0.94 3.96 -6.40
CA PRO A 112 -1.97 4.81 -6.97
C PRO A 112 -3.35 4.45 -6.40
N PHE A 113 -4.33 5.32 -6.60
CA PHE A 113 -5.70 4.99 -6.26
C PHE A 113 -6.19 3.77 -7.05
N PHE A 114 -6.88 2.87 -6.37
CA PHE A 114 -7.63 1.83 -7.05
C PHE A 114 -8.98 2.42 -7.49
N ASN A 115 -9.22 2.48 -8.79
CA ASN A 115 -10.53 2.81 -9.34
C ASN A 115 -10.76 1.98 -10.61
N GLU A 116 -11.80 1.15 -10.61
CA GLU A 116 -12.05 0.18 -11.69
C GLU A 116 -12.32 0.87 -13.05
N GLU A 117 -12.84 2.10 -13.06
CA GLU A 117 -13.28 2.80 -14.27
C GLU A 117 -12.18 3.64 -14.95
N HIS A 118 -11.29 4.25 -14.19
CA HIS A 118 -10.40 5.34 -14.65
C HIS A 118 -8.94 5.24 -14.19
N ARG A 119 -8.60 4.33 -13.27
CA ARG A 119 -7.23 4.17 -12.75
C ARG A 119 -6.73 2.73 -12.74
N LEU A 120 -7.50 1.80 -13.30
CA LEU A 120 -7.17 0.38 -13.20
C LEU A 120 -5.84 0.05 -13.87
N ALA A 121 -5.55 0.64 -15.03
CA ALA A 121 -4.32 0.39 -15.76
C ALA A 121 -3.08 0.88 -14.99
N GLU A 122 -3.12 2.09 -14.43
CA GLU A 122 -2.04 2.65 -13.64
C GLU A 122 -1.82 1.87 -12.34
N PHE A 123 -2.92 1.41 -11.73
CA PHE A 123 -2.86 0.57 -10.54
C PHE A 123 -2.25 -0.81 -10.84
N GLU A 124 -2.68 -1.46 -11.93
CA GLU A 124 -2.17 -2.75 -12.38
C GLU A 124 -0.68 -2.65 -12.72
N GLU A 125 -0.26 -1.62 -13.44
CA GLU A 125 1.16 -1.38 -13.74
C GLU A 125 1.98 -1.23 -12.45
N ALA A 126 1.50 -0.43 -11.50
CA ALA A 126 2.17 -0.25 -10.21
C ALA A 126 2.25 -1.58 -9.42
N MET A 127 1.18 -2.39 -9.44
CA MET A 127 1.15 -3.71 -8.81
C MET A 127 2.09 -4.71 -9.49
N GLU A 128 2.17 -4.72 -10.82
CA GLU A 128 3.07 -5.59 -11.57
C GLU A 128 4.53 -5.22 -11.33
N ILE A 129 4.86 -3.92 -11.38
CA ILE A 129 6.20 -3.41 -11.03
C ILE A 129 6.53 -3.79 -9.59
N PHE A 130 5.56 -3.69 -8.69
CA PHE A 130 5.73 -4.07 -7.30
C PHE A 130 6.02 -5.58 -7.16
N ILE A 131 5.22 -6.45 -7.79
CA ILE A 131 5.39 -7.90 -7.74
C ILE A 131 6.69 -8.33 -8.42
N ALA A 132 7.16 -7.63 -9.44
CA ALA A 132 8.38 -8.00 -10.17
C ALA A 132 9.70 -7.63 -9.47
N LYS A 133 9.66 -6.82 -8.40
CA LYS A 133 10.84 -6.39 -7.62
C LYS A 133 11.30 -7.47 -6.65
#